data_AF-B9K4J9-F1
#
_entry.id   AF-B9K4J9-F1
#
_cell.length_a   1.000
_cell.length_b   1.000
_cell.length_c   1.000
_cell.angle_alpha   90.00
_cell.angle_beta   90.00
_cell.angle_gamma   90.00
#
_symmetry.space_group_name_H-M   'P 1'
#
loop_
_entity.id
_entity.type
_entity.pdbx_description
1 polymer ?
#
loop_
_entity_poly.entity_id
_entity_poly.type
_entity_poly.pdbx_seq_one_letter_code
_entity_poly.pdbx_strand_id
1 'polypeptide(L)'
;MTLPVVMLFPLLWAQSPSRLVAAAVSAGYFLAASRGLPQGVANFYAADLWPGLLLWAVASLAFVVVHAVLWARQTERLRAVRYVVAMVQMALPPFGIIGWAHPLTAAGILFPGWGWFGLGAAAILLVVMTGRRWKIAVAALVGLHAWSATNWTQPKAPDRWKGVDLALGQRLGRDSSLTYQRGLIATARAMEDGKARFVVLPESALGFWTPTVARLWQDGLQGSSVTVIAGAAVIDAAGYDNVMVAISASDARVLYRERMPVPVSMWQPWLDWTGQGGGARADLLRNPTVDIDGQKIAPLICYEQLILWPVLQSMILSPAVIVATGNGWWTVGTSIVAIQKASVTAWGRLFGVPVIVAFNT
;
A
#
# COMPACT_ATOMS: atom_id res chain seq x y z
N MET A 1 5.86 1.64 16.61
CA MET A 1 6.07 1.69 15.14
C MET A 1 7.43 2.32 14.89
N THR A 2 8.37 1.61 14.26
CA THR A 2 9.75 2.10 14.01
C THR A 2 9.86 2.98 12.76
N LEU A 3 8.74 3.23 12.06
CA LEU A 3 8.69 4.06 10.86
C LEU A 3 9.43 5.41 11.00
N PRO A 4 9.40 6.15 12.12
CA PRO A 4 10.17 7.40 12.24
C PRO A 4 11.69 7.26 12.08
N VAL A 5 12.26 6.07 12.33
CA VAL A 5 13.72 5.82 12.19
C VAL A 5 14.17 6.04 10.75
N VAL A 6 13.30 5.82 9.76
CA VAL A 6 13.62 6.04 8.34
C VAL A 6 13.97 7.50 8.03
N MET A 7 13.55 8.45 8.88
CA MET A 7 13.86 9.88 8.73
C MET A 7 15.35 10.18 8.92
N LEU A 8 16.12 9.24 9.49
CA LEU A 8 17.57 9.35 9.63
C LEU A 8 18.32 8.96 8.36
N PHE A 9 17.66 8.32 7.39
CA PHE A 9 18.29 7.94 6.12
C PHE A 9 18.97 9.11 5.38
N PRO A 10 18.32 10.28 5.15
CA PRO A 10 18.98 11.42 4.52
C PRO A 10 20.25 11.88 5.25
N LEU A 11 20.28 11.81 6.59
CA LEU A 11 21.44 12.17 7.38
C LEU A 11 22.62 11.24 7.09
N LEU A 12 22.39 9.92 7.13
CA LEU A 12 23.43 8.92 6.85
C LEU A 12 23.95 9.03 5.40
N TRP A 13 23.03 9.23 4.45
CA TRP A 13 23.37 9.45 3.05
C TRP A 13 24.21 10.73 2.87
N ALA A 14 23.82 11.83 3.51
CA ALA A 14 24.51 13.12 3.41
C ALA A 14 25.88 13.14 4.09
N GLN A 15 26.04 12.42 5.21
CA GLN A 15 27.30 12.33 5.97
C GLN A 15 28.26 11.28 5.43
N SER A 16 27.84 10.49 4.44
CA SER A 16 28.70 9.49 3.82
C SER A 16 29.99 10.14 3.29
N PRO A 17 31.18 9.58 3.55
CA PRO A 17 32.43 10.19 3.11
C PRO A 17 32.65 10.00 1.61
N SER A 18 32.08 8.98 0.97
CA SER A 18 32.27 8.72 -0.47
C SER A 18 30.97 8.25 -1.12
N ARG A 19 30.93 8.27 -2.46
CA ARG A 19 29.78 7.79 -3.23
C ARG A 19 29.52 6.30 -2.96
N LEU A 20 30.59 5.53 -2.78
CA LEU A 20 30.51 4.12 -2.44
C LEU A 20 29.86 3.92 -1.06
N VAL A 21 30.21 4.73 -0.06
CA VAL A 21 29.57 4.64 1.26
C VAL A 21 28.11 5.09 1.21
N ALA A 22 27.78 6.13 0.44
CA ALA A 22 26.39 6.54 0.23
C ALA A 22 25.56 5.43 -0.44
N ALA A 23 26.16 4.71 -1.40
CA ALA A 23 25.55 3.54 -2.02
C ALA A 23 25.34 2.40 -1.00
N ALA A 24 26.34 2.11 -0.15
CA ALA A 24 26.23 1.10 0.90
C ALA A 24 25.17 1.44 1.96
N VAL A 25 25.08 2.71 2.39
CA VAL A 25 24.02 3.21 3.29
C VAL A 25 22.64 3.02 2.65
N SER A 26 22.51 3.38 1.37
CA SER A 26 21.27 3.18 0.62
C SER A 26 20.92 1.70 0.50
N ALA A 27 21.90 0.84 0.20
CA ALA A 27 21.70 -0.60 0.11
C ALA A 27 21.22 -1.16 1.45
N GLY A 28 21.90 -0.83 2.55
CA GLY A 28 21.49 -1.25 3.89
C GLY A 28 20.06 -0.82 4.22
N TYR A 29 19.67 0.41 3.87
CA TYR A 29 18.31 0.92 4.08
C TYR A 29 17.25 0.12 3.29
N PHE A 30 17.38 0.06 1.96
CA PHE A 30 16.37 -0.56 1.11
C PHE A 30 16.30 -2.08 1.27
N LEU A 31 17.45 -2.74 1.46
CA LEU A 31 17.51 -4.17 1.77
C LEU A 31 16.82 -4.45 3.11
N ALA A 32 17.14 -3.70 4.17
CA ALA A 32 16.51 -3.90 5.48
C ALA A 32 14.99 -3.64 5.44
N ALA A 33 14.56 -2.59 4.75
CA ALA A 33 13.14 -2.25 4.62
C ALA A 33 12.33 -3.32 3.86
N SER A 34 12.97 -4.02 2.92
CA SER A 34 12.35 -5.08 2.10
C SER A 34 12.81 -6.50 2.48
N ARG A 35 13.37 -6.69 3.69
CA ARG A 35 13.93 -7.97 4.15
C ARG A 35 12.97 -9.17 4.13
N GLY A 36 11.66 -8.91 4.10
CA GLY A 36 10.65 -9.96 3.98
C GLY A 36 10.47 -10.50 2.56
N LEU A 37 10.98 -9.79 1.54
CA LEU A 37 10.75 -10.11 0.14
C LEU A 37 11.34 -11.46 -0.27
N PRO A 38 12.57 -11.85 0.12
CA PRO A 38 13.12 -13.16 -0.26
C PRO A 38 12.24 -14.33 0.17
N GLN A 39 11.81 -14.35 1.44
CA GLN A 39 10.92 -15.38 1.96
C GLN A 39 9.54 -15.33 1.31
N GLY A 40 9.01 -14.11 1.07
CA GLY A 40 7.73 -13.95 0.39
C GLY A 40 7.73 -14.52 -1.03
N VAL A 41 8.80 -14.30 -1.78
CA VAL A 41 8.97 -14.86 -3.14
C VAL A 41 9.08 -16.37 -3.10
N ALA A 42 9.85 -16.93 -2.16
CA ALA A 42 9.97 -18.38 -1.98
C ALA A 42 8.59 -19.03 -1.71
N ASN A 43 7.80 -18.42 -0.81
CA ASN A 43 6.44 -18.87 -0.51
C ASN A 43 5.50 -18.75 -1.73
N PHE A 44 5.59 -17.64 -2.48
CA PHE A 44 4.68 -17.36 -3.60
C PHE A 44 4.89 -18.32 -4.78
N TYR A 45 6.14 -18.53 -5.18
CA TYR A 45 6.49 -19.39 -6.31
C TYR A 45 6.72 -20.86 -5.93
N ALA A 46 6.57 -21.22 -4.65
CA ALA A 46 6.95 -22.52 -4.11
C ALA A 46 8.38 -22.92 -4.54
N ALA A 47 9.29 -21.95 -4.45
CA ALA A 47 10.67 -22.05 -4.92
C ALA A 47 11.67 -21.91 -3.77
N ASP A 48 12.94 -22.24 -4.04
CA ASP A 48 14.03 -21.94 -3.13
C ASP A 48 14.18 -20.43 -2.89
N LEU A 49 15.01 -20.05 -1.92
CA LEU A 49 15.22 -18.65 -1.55
C LEU A 49 15.96 -17.84 -2.62
N TRP A 50 16.66 -18.49 -3.56
CA TRP A 50 17.56 -17.85 -4.54
C TRP A 50 16.86 -16.84 -5.47
N PRO A 51 15.74 -17.15 -6.15
CA PRO A 51 15.00 -16.15 -6.92
C PRO A 51 14.55 -14.95 -6.08
N GLY A 52 14.16 -15.21 -4.83
CA GLY A 52 13.79 -14.16 -3.88
C GLY A 52 14.95 -13.24 -3.52
N LEU A 53 16.14 -13.79 -3.26
CA LEU A 53 17.36 -13.03 -3.01
C LEU A 53 17.77 -12.20 -4.24
N LEU A 54 17.66 -12.77 -5.44
CA LEU A 54 17.96 -12.06 -6.69
C LEU A 54 17.00 -10.88 -6.90
N LEU A 55 15.69 -11.10 -6.78
CA LEU A 55 14.69 -10.04 -6.91
C LEU A 55 14.91 -8.94 -5.87
N TRP A 56 15.18 -9.32 -4.63
CA TRP A 56 15.45 -8.40 -3.53
C TRP A 56 16.68 -7.52 -3.79
N ALA A 57 17.77 -8.10 -4.30
CA ALA A 57 18.98 -7.38 -4.67
C ALA A 57 18.73 -6.43 -5.86
N VAL A 58 18.11 -6.92 -6.94
CA VAL A 58 17.84 -6.14 -8.16
C VAL A 58 16.90 -4.97 -7.89
N ALA A 59 15.80 -5.22 -7.16
CA ALA A 59 14.85 -4.16 -6.82
C ALA A 59 15.49 -3.09 -5.93
N SER A 60 16.29 -3.49 -4.95
CA SER A 60 17.03 -2.55 -4.10
C SER A 60 18.09 -1.76 -4.88
N LEU A 61 18.73 -2.38 -5.88
CA LEU A 61 19.77 -1.75 -6.69
C LEU A 61 19.26 -0.49 -7.42
N ALA A 62 18.02 -0.52 -7.94
CA ALA A 62 17.44 0.65 -8.59
C ALA A 62 17.43 1.89 -7.68
N PHE A 63 17.06 1.72 -6.41
CA PHE A 63 17.08 2.82 -5.43
C PHE A 63 18.49 3.23 -5.04
N VAL A 64 19.39 2.26 -4.88
CA VAL A 64 20.79 2.51 -4.58
C VAL A 64 21.43 3.35 -5.68
N VAL A 65 21.16 3.03 -6.96
CA VAL A 65 21.69 3.78 -8.11
C VAL A 65 21.21 5.23 -8.08
N VAL A 66 19.92 5.50 -7.87
CA VAL A 66 19.41 6.87 -7.82
C VAL A 66 20.10 7.68 -6.71
N HIS A 67 20.22 7.10 -5.51
CA HIS A 67 20.87 7.77 -4.38
C HIS A 67 22.38 7.92 -4.59
N ALA A 68 23.07 6.96 -5.20
CA ALA A 68 24.50 7.02 -5.46
C ALA A 68 24.84 8.04 -6.56
N VAL A 69 24.05 8.10 -7.64
CA VAL A 69 24.23 9.06 -8.74
C VAL A 69 23.98 10.49 -8.25
N LEU A 70 22.93 10.70 -7.48
CA LEU A 70 22.60 12.01 -6.94
C LEU A 70 23.55 12.43 -5.81
N TRP A 71 24.32 11.51 -5.24
CA TRP A 71 25.31 11.84 -4.21
C TRP A 71 26.57 12.51 -4.78
N ALA A 72 26.98 13.62 -4.16
CA ALA A 72 28.26 14.27 -4.42
C ALA A 72 28.75 15.04 -3.18
N ARG A 73 30.09 15.12 -3.02
CA ARG A 73 30.72 16.04 -2.06
C ARG A 73 30.55 17.47 -2.55
N GLN A 74 29.47 18.11 -2.12
CA GLN A 74 29.10 19.46 -2.53
C GLN A 74 28.64 20.29 -1.33
N THR A 75 28.41 21.58 -1.60
CA THR A 75 27.84 22.53 -0.66
C THR A 75 26.48 22.04 -0.14
N GLU A 76 26.14 22.48 1.07
CA GLU A 76 24.89 22.10 1.75
C GLU A 76 23.64 22.32 0.89
N ARG A 77 23.54 23.49 0.24
CA ARG A 77 22.40 23.83 -0.63
C ARG A 77 22.24 22.85 -1.78
N LEU A 78 23.33 22.49 -2.46
CA LEU A 78 23.25 21.61 -3.62
C LEU A 78 22.95 20.16 -3.22
N ARG A 79 23.42 19.72 -2.05
CA ARG A 79 23.08 18.42 -1.47
C ARG A 79 21.59 18.32 -1.12
N ALA A 80 21.04 19.36 -0.51
CA ALA A 80 19.62 19.45 -0.22
C ALA A 80 18.77 19.34 -1.50
N VAL A 81 19.13 20.09 -2.56
CA VAL A 81 18.44 20.02 -3.86
C VAL A 81 18.52 18.62 -4.46
N ARG A 82 19.70 17.99 -4.47
CA ARG A 82 19.88 16.61 -4.96
C ARG A 82 19.05 15.59 -4.19
N TYR A 83 18.93 15.76 -2.87
CA TYR A 83 18.10 14.89 -2.06
C TYR A 83 16.60 15.10 -2.35
N VAL A 84 16.15 16.34 -2.57
CA VAL A 84 14.78 16.60 -3.04
C VAL A 84 14.53 15.91 -4.39
N VAL A 85 15.47 15.99 -5.33
CA VAL A 85 15.37 15.28 -6.61
C VAL A 85 15.28 13.77 -6.40
N ALA A 86 16.06 13.19 -5.48
CA ALA A 86 15.98 11.77 -5.13
C ALA A 86 14.59 11.42 -4.60
N MET A 87 14.07 12.19 -3.63
CA MET A 87 12.73 11.98 -3.08
C MET A 87 11.65 12.02 -4.17
N VAL A 88 11.67 13.04 -5.05
CA VAL A 88 10.67 13.18 -6.12
C VAL A 88 10.74 12.00 -7.09
N GLN A 89 11.94 11.56 -7.47
CA GLN A 89 12.11 10.36 -8.30
C GLN A 89 11.55 9.12 -7.60
N MET A 90 11.83 8.93 -6.31
CA MET A 90 11.31 7.79 -5.55
C MET A 90 9.80 7.84 -5.31
N ALA A 91 9.18 9.02 -5.37
CA ALA A 91 7.76 9.21 -5.14
C ALA A 91 6.91 8.96 -6.40
N LEU A 92 7.45 9.28 -7.59
CA LEU A 92 6.70 9.29 -8.85
C LEU A 92 7.20 8.20 -9.82
N PRO A 93 6.33 7.62 -10.66
CA PRO A 93 6.76 6.76 -11.76
C PRO A 93 7.83 7.44 -12.64
N PRO A 94 8.84 6.71 -13.15
CA PRO A 94 8.93 5.24 -13.13
C PRO A 94 9.47 4.65 -11.83
N PHE A 95 10.35 5.34 -11.08
CA PHE A 95 10.94 4.74 -9.87
C PHE A 95 9.94 4.58 -8.72
N GLY A 96 8.94 5.46 -8.63
CA GLY A 96 7.83 5.34 -7.69
C GLY A 96 6.91 4.13 -7.94
N ILE A 97 7.03 3.43 -9.07
CA ILE A 97 6.37 2.14 -9.28
C ILE A 97 6.94 1.09 -8.33
N ILE A 98 8.26 1.10 -8.12
CA ILE A 98 8.93 0.21 -7.17
C ILE A 98 9.20 0.90 -5.83
N GLY A 99 8.91 2.20 -5.68
CA GLY A 99 9.35 3.09 -4.60
C GLY A 99 8.77 2.85 -3.20
N TRP A 100 8.74 1.60 -2.73
CA TRP A 100 8.39 1.26 -1.35
C TRP A 100 9.40 1.84 -0.36
N ALA A 101 8.98 1.89 0.91
CA ALA A 101 9.79 2.39 2.01
C ALA A 101 10.29 3.83 1.79
N HIS A 102 9.48 4.69 1.19
CA HIS A 102 9.82 6.11 1.11
C HIS A 102 9.72 6.76 2.51
N PRO A 103 10.71 7.57 2.95
CA PRO A 103 10.68 8.18 4.28
C PRO A 103 9.47 9.07 4.60
N LEU A 104 8.76 9.60 3.59
CA LEU A 104 7.57 10.43 3.78
C LEU A 104 6.40 9.65 4.37
N THR A 105 6.39 8.32 4.29
CA THR A 105 5.38 7.49 4.98
C THR A 105 5.41 7.71 6.50
N ALA A 106 6.55 8.13 7.06
CA ALA A 106 6.64 8.47 8.49
C ALA A 106 5.92 9.78 8.85
N ALA A 107 5.53 10.62 7.88
CA ALA A 107 4.86 11.89 8.12
C ALA A 107 3.60 11.73 8.97
N GLY A 108 2.82 10.66 8.75
CA GLY A 108 1.61 10.40 9.52
C GLY A 108 1.81 9.96 10.96
N ILE A 109 3.04 9.60 11.33
CA ILE A 109 3.42 9.35 12.72
C ILE A 109 3.98 10.61 13.38
N LEU A 110 4.53 11.55 12.60
CA LEU A 110 5.15 12.76 13.16
C LEU A 110 4.17 13.94 13.21
N PHE A 111 3.27 14.01 12.25
CA PHE A 111 2.32 15.12 12.05
C PHE A 111 0.90 14.59 11.87
N PRO A 112 0.39 13.79 12.81
CA PRO A 112 -0.95 13.23 12.66
C PRO A 112 -2.01 14.34 12.67
N GLY A 113 -2.95 14.30 11.72
CA GLY A 113 -4.01 15.28 11.53
C GLY A 113 -3.61 16.55 10.77
N TRP A 114 -2.33 16.70 10.39
CA TRP A 114 -1.85 17.93 9.75
C TRP A 114 -2.01 17.93 8.22
N GLY A 115 -2.45 16.81 7.63
CA GLY A 115 -2.67 16.64 6.20
C GLY A 115 -1.48 17.07 5.35
N TRP A 116 -1.74 17.91 4.36
CA TRP A 116 -0.72 18.43 3.43
C TRP A 116 0.37 19.25 4.12
N PHE A 117 0.05 19.99 5.19
CA PHE A 117 1.05 20.73 5.96
C PHE A 117 2.01 19.78 6.68
N GLY A 118 1.49 18.68 7.23
CA GLY A 118 2.29 17.63 7.85
C GLY A 118 3.23 16.94 6.84
N LEU A 119 2.74 16.69 5.62
CA LEU A 119 3.56 16.15 4.53
C LEU A 119 4.70 17.10 4.16
N GLY A 120 4.39 18.40 4.01
CA GLY A 120 5.38 19.44 3.74
C GLY A 120 6.41 19.58 4.87
N ALA A 121 5.97 19.56 6.13
CA ALA A 121 6.84 19.61 7.29
C ALA A 121 7.78 18.38 7.36
N ALA A 122 7.28 17.18 7.07
CA ALA A 122 8.11 15.98 6.98
C ALA A 122 9.14 16.08 5.85
N ALA A 123 8.75 16.59 4.68
CA ALA A 123 9.69 16.82 3.58
C ALA A 123 10.78 17.83 3.94
N ILE A 124 10.43 18.94 4.58
CA ILE A 124 11.40 19.93 5.07
C ILE A 124 12.33 19.28 6.09
N LEU A 125 11.80 18.51 7.03
CA LEU A 125 12.61 17.84 8.05
C LEU A 125 13.64 16.89 7.42
N LEU A 126 13.23 16.10 6.42
CA LEU A 126 14.12 15.22 5.65
C LEU A 126 15.22 16.02 4.93
N VAL A 127 14.91 17.19 4.38
CA VAL A 127 15.90 18.05 3.73
C VAL A 127 16.87 18.65 4.76
N VAL A 128 16.39 19.13 5.90
CA VAL A 128 17.23 19.70 6.97
C VAL A 128 18.18 18.65 7.54
N MET A 129 17.79 17.37 7.58
CA MET A 129 18.67 16.25 7.97
C MET A 129 19.91 16.12 7.08
N THR A 130 19.89 16.63 5.84
CA THR A 130 21.05 16.59 4.94
C THR A 130 22.08 17.70 5.19
N GLY A 131 21.73 18.70 6.00
CA GLY A 131 22.51 19.91 6.22
C GLY A 131 23.25 19.98 7.56
N ARG A 132 23.75 21.18 7.90
CA ARG A 132 24.54 21.43 9.12
C ARG A 132 23.69 21.41 10.40
N ARG A 133 22.39 21.69 10.27
CA ARG A 133 21.41 21.75 11.38
C ARG A 133 20.77 20.41 11.71
N TRP A 134 21.33 19.30 11.24
CA TRP A 134 20.76 17.96 11.44
C TRP A 134 20.53 17.61 12.91
N LYS A 135 21.38 18.08 13.85
CA LYS A 135 21.20 17.84 15.29
C LYS A 135 19.87 18.41 15.80
N ILE A 136 19.49 19.60 15.31
CA ILE A 136 18.21 20.24 15.63
C ILE A 136 17.07 19.42 15.02
N ALA A 137 17.23 18.95 13.78
CA ALA A 137 16.24 18.10 13.11
C ALA A 137 16.04 16.77 13.86
N VAL A 138 17.10 16.14 14.37
CA VAL A 138 17.01 14.91 15.19
C VAL A 138 16.30 15.19 16.51
N ALA A 139 16.65 16.28 17.20
CA ALA A 139 15.96 16.66 18.44
C ALA A 139 14.45 16.91 18.18
N ALA A 140 14.12 17.64 17.11
CA ALA A 140 12.74 17.88 16.70
C ALA A 140 12.01 16.57 16.35
N LEU A 141 12.66 15.65 15.63
CA LEU A 141 12.12 14.34 15.29
C LEU A 141 11.76 13.54 16.55
N VAL A 142 12.66 13.49 17.54
CA VAL A 142 12.43 12.79 18.81
C VAL A 142 11.28 13.42 19.58
N GLY A 143 11.25 14.75 19.66
CA GLY A 143 10.16 15.49 20.33
C GLY A 143 8.80 15.26 19.66
N LEU A 144 8.72 15.39 18.33
CA LEU A 144 7.51 15.13 17.56
C LEU A 144 7.02 13.69 17.70
N HIS A 145 7.95 12.73 17.69
CA HIS A 145 7.60 11.33 17.88
C HIS A 145 7.04 11.07 19.29
N ALA A 146 7.68 11.59 20.33
CA ALA A 146 7.20 11.47 21.71
C ALA A 146 5.83 12.16 21.91
N TRP A 147 5.64 13.33 21.30
CA TRP A 147 4.36 14.04 21.33
C TRP A 147 3.26 13.26 20.61
N SER A 148 3.50 12.77 19.40
CA SER A 148 2.51 11.97 18.67
C SER A 148 2.18 10.67 19.39
N ALA A 149 3.17 10.02 20.02
CA ALA A 149 2.96 8.77 20.75
C ALA A 149 2.04 8.93 21.97
N THR A 150 1.99 10.13 22.56
CA THR A 150 1.20 10.42 23.75
C THR A 150 -0.14 11.08 23.47
N ASN A 151 -0.25 11.88 22.39
CA ASN A 151 -1.42 12.74 22.18
C ASN A 151 -2.38 12.26 21.08
N TRP A 152 -1.96 11.38 20.16
CA TRP A 152 -2.78 11.07 18.99
C TRP A 152 -3.52 9.74 19.09
N THR A 153 -4.83 9.77 18.81
CA THR A 153 -5.69 8.60 18.65
C THR A 153 -6.08 8.42 17.19
N GLN A 154 -6.18 7.17 16.74
CA GLN A 154 -6.52 6.88 15.35
C GLN A 154 -7.94 7.34 15.02
N PRO A 155 -8.18 8.02 13.88
CA PRO A 155 -9.53 8.38 13.46
C PRO A 155 -10.41 7.12 13.45
N LYS A 156 -11.46 7.15 14.27
CA LYS A 156 -12.36 5.99 14.41
C LYS A 156 -13.13 5.82 13.12
N ALA A 157 -13.11 4.60 12.58
CA ALA A 157 -14.01 4.21 11.51
C ALA A 157 -15.47 4.47 11.93
N PRO A 158 -16.32 5.05 11.06
CA PRO A 158 -17.73 5.15 11.38
C PRO A 158 -18.31 3.76 11.61
N ASP A 159 -19.17 3.58 12.62
CA ASP A 159 -19.73 2.27 13.01
C ASP A 159 -20.43 1.53 11.85
N ARG A 160 -20.79 2.26 10.78
CA ARG A 160 -21.35 1.71 9.53
C ARG A 160 -20.37 0.89 8.69
N TRP A 161 -19.08 0.91 8.98
CA TRP A 161 -18.04 0.21 8.23
C TRP A 161 -17.41 -0.92 9.05
N LYS A 162 -17.33 -2.11 8.46
CA LYS A 162 -16.64 -3.26 9.05
C LYS A 162 -15.68 -3.89 8.05
N GLY A 163 -14.43 -4.01 8.43
CA GLY A 163 -13.45 -4.84 7.71
C GLY A 163 -13.41 -6.23 8.31
N VAL A 164 -13.38 -7.26 7.46
CA VAL A 164 -13.33 -8.66 7.88
C VAL A 164 -11.97 -9.24 7.47
N ASP A 165 -11.14 -9.53 8.45
CA ASP A 165 -9.93 -10.32 8.24
C ASP A 165 -10.33 -11.80 8.06
N LEU A 166 -9.71 -12.48 7.10
CA LEU A 166 -9.93 -13.89 6.81
C LEU A 166 -8.62 -14.68 7.05
N ALA A 167 -8.74 -15.91 7.53
CA ALA A 167 -7.60 -16.81 7.74
C ALA A 167 -7.70 -18.01 6.78
N LEU A 168 -7.88 -17.71 5.49
CA LEU A 168 -8.07 -18.72 4.43
C LEU A 168 -6.78 -19.01 3.67
N GLY A 169 -5.70 -18.25 3.91
CA GLY A 169 -4.39 -18.46 3.31
C GLY A 169 -4.47 -18.62 1.79
N GLN A 170 -3.78 -19.64 1.26
CA GLN A 170 -3.74 -19.94 -0.17
C GLN A 170 -5.09 -20.31 -0.80
N ARG A 171 -6.11 -20.69 -0.01
CA ARG A 171 -7.42 -21.08 -0.55
C ARG A 171 -8.22 -19.88 -1.01
N LEU A 172 -7.96 -18.68 -0.48
CA LEU A 172 -8.72 -17.48 -0.80
C LEU A 172 -8.64 -17.18 -2.30
N GLY A 173 -9.81 -17.10 -2.94
CA GLY A 173 -9.92 -16.80 -4.37
C GLY A 173 -9.54 -17.93 -5.33
N ARG A 174 -9.11 -19.09 -4.82
CA ARG A 174 -8.81 -20.30 -5.64
C ARG A 174 -9.93 -21.34 -5.58
N ASP A 175 -10.72 -21.35 -4.50
CA ASP A 175 -11.92 -22.18 -4.38
C ASP A 175 -13.10 -21.48 -5.06
N SER A 176 -13.49 -21.96 -6.24
CA SER A 176 -14.61 -21.40 -7.02
C SER A 176 -15.96 -22.07 -6.71
N SER A 177 -16.03 -22.91 -5.67
CA SER A 177 -17.26 -23.63 -5.34
C SER A 177 -18.38 -22.70 -4.86
N LEU A 178 -19.62 -23.05 -5.17
CA LEU A 178 -20.79 -22.32 -4.63
C LEU A 178 -20.85 -22.38 -3.10
N THR A 179 -20.38 -23.48 -2.50
CA THR A 179 -20.29 -23.64 -1.04
C THR A 179 -19.35 -22.60 -0.44
N TYR A 180 -18.19 -22.37 -1.06
CA TYR A 180 -17.25 -21.35 -0.64
C TYR A 180 -17.88 -19.95 -0.68
N GLN A 181 -18.50 -19.59 -1.80
CA GLN A 181 -19.16 -18.29 -1.97
C GLN A 181 -20.30 -18.09 -0.97
N ARG A 182 -21.13 -19.12 -0.72
CA ARG A 182 -22.19 -19.09 0.30
C ARG A 182 -21.63 -18.90 1.71
N GLY A 183 -20.48 -19.49 2.03
CA GLY A 183 -19.80 -19.28 3.31
C GLY A 183 -19.34 -17.83 3.50
N LEU A 184 -18.81 -17.20 2.45
CA LEU A 184 -18.45 -15.77 2.48
C LEU A 184 -19.68 -14.88 2.60
N ILE A 185 -20.77 -15.18 1.89
CA ILE A 185 -22.06 -14.48 2.02
C ILE A 185 -22.58 -14.57 3.46
N ALA A 186 -22.58 -15.76 4.06
CA ALA A 186 -22.99 -15.95 5.45
C ALA A 186 -22.12 -15.15 6.41
N THR A 187 -20.80 -15.13 6.18
CA THR A 187 -19.85 -14.31 6.96
C THR A 187 -20.19 -12.82 6.86
N ALA A 188 -20.48 -12.33 5.66
CA ALA A 188 -20.84 -10.94 5.44
C ALA A 188 -22.17 -10.56 6.12
N ARG A 189 -23.19 -11.43 6.01
CA ARG A 189 -24.48 -11.26 6.71
C ARG A 189 -24.33 -11.27 8.22
N ALA A 190 -23.48 -12.12 8.77
CA ALA A 190 -23.25 -12.17 10.21
C ALA A 190 -22.66 -10.87 10.79
N MET A 191 -22.10 -10.01 9.93
CA MET A 191 -21.60 -8.69 10.33
C MET A 191 -22.71 -7.62 10.42
N GLU A 192 -23.91 -7.92 9.92
CA GLU A 192 -25.10 -7.06 10.04
C GLU A 192 -25.58 -7.05 11.50
N ASP A 193 -25.16 -6.04 12.26
CA ASP A 193 -25.51 -5.85 13.67
C ASP A 193 -26.40 -4.63 13.90
N GLY A 194 -27.17 -4.24 12.88
CA GLY A 194 -28.04 -3.06 12.89
C GLY A 194 -27.31 -1.72 12.72
N LYS A 195 -25.97 -1.70 12.80
CA LYS A 195 -25.16 -0.49 12.57
C LYS A 195 -24.32 -0.60 11.30
N ALA A 196 -23.73 -1.76 11.04
CA ALA A 196 -22.89 -1.99 9.86
C ALA A 196 -23.71 -1.96 8.56
N ARG A 197 -23.32 -1.10 7.63
CA ARG A 197 -23.90 -0.98 6.29
C ARG A 197 -22.91 -1.40 5.19
N PHE A 198 -21.61 -1.29 5.45
CA PHE A 198 -20.55 -1.67 4.53
C PHE A 198 -19.66 -2.74 5.17
N VAL A 199 -19.56 -3.89 4.50
CA VAL A 199 -18.68 -4.99 4.90
C VAL A 199 -17.59 -5.14 3.86
N VAL A 200 -16.33 -4.99 4.28
CA VAL A 200 -15.16 -5.07 3.42
C VAL A 200 -14.51 -6.44 3.59
N LEU A 201 -14.37 -7.17 2.49
CA LEU A 201 -13.65 -8.45 2.41
C LEU A 201 -12.26 -8.24 1.77
N PRO A 202 -11.31 -9.16 2.03
CA PRO A 202 -9.95 -9.03 1.52
C PRO A 202 -9.83 -9.04 -0.01
N GLU A 203 -8.63 -8.70 -0.48
CA GLU A 203 -8.23 -8.82 -1.88
C GLU A 203 -8.38 -10.27 -2.38
N SER A 204 -8.86 -10.45 -3.62
CA SER A 204 -9.16 -11.75 -4.24
C SER A 204 -10.21 -12.62 -3.53
N ALA A 205 -10.94 -12.12 -2.52
CA ALA A 205 -11.91 -12.92 -1.76
C ALA A 205 -12.92 -13.66 -2.63
N LEU A 206 -13.39 -13.06 -3.73
CA LEU A 206 -14.38 -13.69 -4.60
C LEU A 206 -13.78 -14.56 -5.70
N GLY A 207 -12.46 -14.57 -5.87
CA GLY A 207 -11.82 -15.18 -7.04
C GLY A 207 -12.20 -14.43 -8.32
N PHE A 208 -12.69 -15.15 -9.33
CA PHE A 208 -13.08 -14.54 -10.60
C PHE A 208 -14.46 -13.88 -10.55
N TRP A 209 -14.50 -12.61 -10.96
CA TRP A 209 -15.74 -11.86 -11.08
C TRP A 209 -16.48 -12.23 -12.35
N THR A 210 -17.57 -12.98 -12.20
CA THR A 210 -18.42 -13.46 -13.31
C THR A 210 -19.88 -13.09 -13.07
N PRO A 211 -20.73 -13.06 -14.11
CA PRO A 211 -22.17 -12.88 -13.93
C PRO A 211 -22.82 -13.88 -12.97
N THR A 212 -22.31 -15.12 -12.92
CA THR A 212 -22.79 -16.16 -11.99
C THR A 212 -22.47 -15.80 -10.54
N VAL A 213 -21.24 -15.39 -10.25
CA VAL A 213 -20.84 -14.95 -8.90
C VAL A 213 -21.63 -13.70 -8.51
N ALA A 214 -21.78 -12.72 -9.41
CA ALA A 214 -22.57 -11.52 -9.16
C ALA A 214 -24.01 -11.86 -8.76
N ARG A 215 -24.72 -12.68 -9.55
CA ARG A 215 -26.10 -13.08 -9.26
C ARG A 215 -26.23 -13.87 -7.97
N LEU A 216 -25.30 -14.80 -7.71
CA LEU A 216 -25.28 -15.57 -6.46
C LEU A 216 -25.14 -14.66 -5.23
N TRP A 217 -24.28 -13.65 -5.29
CA TRP A 217 -24.12 -12.70 -4.19
C TRP A 217 -25.31 -11.77 -4.05
N GLN A 218 -25.91 -11.28 -5.14
CA GLN A 218 -27.12 -10.46 -5.08
C GLN A 218 -28.29 -11.22 -4.45
N ASP A 219 -28.54 -12.46 -4.89
CA ASP A 219 -29.54 -13.36 -4.31
C ASP A 219 -29.21 -13.66 -2.83
N GLY A 220 -27.94 -13.99 -2.59
CA GLY A 220 -27.38 -14.22 -1.26
C GLY A 220 -27.40 -12.99 -0.35
N LEU A 221 -27.69 -11.79 -0.81
CA LEU A 221 -27.85 -10.57 0.00
C LEU A 221 -29.30 -10.07 0.05
N GLN A 222 -30.25 -10.77 -0.57
CA GLN A 222 -31.68 -10.42 -0.48
C GLN A 222 -32.15 -10.32 0.98
N GLY A 223 -32.87 -9.23 1.29
CA GLY A 223 -33.34 -8.91 2.63
C GLY A 223 -32.27 -8.36 3.59
N SER A 224 -31.01 -8.23 3.16
CA SER A 224 -29.96 -7.55 3.92
C SER A 224 -29.85 -6.08 3.50
N SER A 225 -29.54 -5.22 4.46
CA SER A 225 -29.23 -3.81 4.22
C SER A 225 -27.75 -3.55 3.89
N VAL A 226 -26.92 -4.59 3.96
CA VAL A 226 -25.48 -4.51 3.80
C VAL A 226 -25.08 -4.42 2.32
N THR A 227 -24.11 -3.54 2.05
CA THR A 227 -23.32 -3.56 0.81
C THR A 227 -21.95 -4.15 1.11
N VAL A 228 -21.60 -5.23 0.40
CA VAL A 228 -20.30 -5.89 0.50
C VAL A 228 -19.34 -5.27 -0.50
N ILE A 229 -18.15 -4.89 -0.04
CA ILE A 229 -17.03 -4.50 -0.88
C ILE A 229 -16.00 -5.61 -0.81
N ALA A 230 -15.67 -6.26 -1.92
CA ALA A 230 -14.80 -7.42 -1.91
C ALA A 230 -13.79 -7.39 -3.05
N GLY A 231 -12.60 -7.98 -2.82
CA GLY A 231 -11.61 -8.18 -3.86
C GLY A 231 -12.00 -9.30 -4.84
N ALA A 232 -11.77 -9.08 -6.13
CA ALA A 232 -11.98 -10.07 -7.18
C ALA A 232 -11.04 -9.82 -8.36
N ALA A 233 -11.01 -10.74 -9.32
CA ALA A 233 -10.30 -10.56 -10.58
C ALA A 233 -11.28 -10.58 -11.78
N VAL A 234 -11.18 -9.59 -12.66
CA VAL A 234 -11.90 -9.58 -13.95
C VAL A 234 -10.92 -10.05 -15.02
N ILE A 235 -11.18 -11.20 -15.63
CA ILE A 235 -10.32 -11.77 -16.68
C ILE A 235 -10.84 -11.34 -18.06
N ASP A 236 -9.93 -11.04 -18.97
CA ASP A 236 -10.20 -10.95 -20.39
C ASP A 236 -9.12 -11.67 -21.23
N ALA A 237 -9.19 -11.51 -22.55
CA ALA A 237 -8.28 -12.20 -23.47
C ALA A 237 -6.81 -11.77 -23.32
N ALA A 238 -6.55 -10.56 -22.84
CA ALA A 238 -5.19 -10.01 -22.71
C ALA A 238 -4.59 -10.27 -21.33
N GLY A 239 -5.42 -10.40 -20.29
CA GLY A 239 -4.95 -10.64 -18.93
C GLY A 239 -6.07 -10.48 -17.92
N TYR A 240 -5.81 -9.74 -16.84
CA TYR A 240 -6.83 -9.48 -15.83
C TYR A 240 -6.69 -8.12 -15.15
N ASP A 241 -7.79 -7.64 -14.58
CA ASP A 241 -7.82 -6.55 -13.61
C ASP A 241 -7.97 -7.12 -12.20
N ASN A 242 -7.14 -6.68 -11.27
CA ASN A 242 -7.39 -6.84 -9.85
C ASN A 242 -8.34 -5.73 -9.39
N VAL A 243 -9.49 -6.09 -8.83
CA VAL A 243 -10.60 -5.14 -8.61
C VAL A 243 -11.16 -5.22 -7.20
N MET A 244 -11.76 -4.12 -6.76
CA MET A 244 -12.77 -4.15 -5.72
C MET A 244 -14.15 -4.04 -6.37
N VAL A 245 -15.06 -4.93 -6.00
CA VAL A 245 -16.47 -4.90 -6.42
C VAL A 245 -17.33 -4.44 -5.26
N ALA A 246 -18.45 -3.78 -5.56
CA ALA A 246 -19.50 -3.46 -4.61
C ALA A 246 -20.75 -4.28 -4.94
N ILE A 247 -21.32 -4.95 -3.94
CA ILE A 247 -22.45 -5.86 -4.10
C ILE A 247 -23.50 -5.60 -3.02
N SER A 248 -24.74 -5.42 -3.44
CA SER A 248 -25.93 -5.36 -2.59
C SER A 248 -27.01 -6.29 -3.15
N ALA A 249 -28.18 -6.35 -2.50
CA ALA A 249 -29.32 -7.09 -3.04
C ALA A 249 -29.77 -6.61 -4.44
N SER A 250 -29.57 -5.33 -4.77
CA SER A 250 -30.08 -4.71 -6.00
C SER A 250 -29.00 -4.39 -7.02
N ASP A 251 -27.72 -4.38 -6.65
CA ASP A 251 -26.63 -3.97 -7.53
C ASP A 251 -25.36 -4.79 -7.31
N ALA A 252 -24.59 -5.00 -8.38
CA ALA A 252 -23.33 -5.72 -8.36
C ALA A 252 -22.41 -5.15 -9.44
N ARG A 253 -21.41 -4.38 -9.05
CA ARG A 253 -20.56 -3.64 -9.99
C ARG A 253 -19.10 -3.62 -9.59
N VAL A 254 -18.22 -3.48 -10.58
CA VAL A 254 -16.81 -3.16 -10.33
C VAL A 254 -16.73 -1.73 -9.82
N LEU A 255 -16.28 -1.57 -8.58
CA LEU A 255 -16.17 -0.28 -7.92
C LEU A 255 -14.83 0.38 -8.28
N TYR A 256 -13.74 -0.38 -8.21
CA TYR A 256 -12.37 0.12 -8.40
C TYR A 256 -11.50 -0.92 -9.08
N ARG A 257 -10.52 -0.47 -9.87
CA ARG A 257 -9.48 -1.31 -10.48
C ARG A 257 -8.12 -0.84 -9.96
N GLU A 258 -7.27 -1.80 -9.60
CA GLU A 258 -5.94 -1.53 -9.06
C GLU A 258 -5.10 -0.67 -10.02
N ARG A 259 -4.59 0.46 -9.54
CA ARG A 259 -3.77 1.35 -10.35
C ARG A 259 -2.35 0.82 -10.47
N MET A 260 -1.87 0.12 -9.45
CA MET A 260 -0.51 -0.43 -9.40
C MET A 260 -0.46 -1.82 -8.77
N PRO A 261 -0.60 -2.89 -9.58
CA PRO A 261 -0.35 -4.25 -9.14
C PRO A 261 1.13 -4.48 -8.80
N VAL A 262 1.43 -5.54 -8.05
CA VAL A 262 2.81 -5.87 -7.67
C VAL A 262 3.67 -6.06 -8.94
N PRO A 263 4.75 -5.28 -9.15
CA PRO A 263 5.65 -5.46 -10.28
C PRO A 263 6.25 -6.87 -10.31
N VAL A 264 6.54 -7.40 -11.51
CA VAL A 264 7.17 -8.71 -11.74
C VAL A 264 6.26 -9.91 -11.48
N SER A 265 5.49 -9.93 -10.39
CA SER A 265 4.58 -11.05 -10.13
C SER A 265 3.22 -10.86 -10.80
N MET A 266 2.58 -9.70 -10.59
CA MET A 266 1.27 -9.39 -11.14
C MET A 266 1.41 -8.55 -12.40
N TRP A 267 2.01 -7.37 -12.28
CA TRP A 267 2.23 -6.47 -13.42
C TRP A 267 3.50 -6.87 -14.18
N GLN A 268 3.30 -7.47 -15.35
CA GLN A 268 4.35 -8.00 -16.23
C GLN A 268 4.17 -7.45 -17.66
N PRO A 269 4.42 -6.14 -17.88
CA PRO A 269 4.15 -5.49 -19.17
C PRO A 269 4.93 -6.07 -20.34
N TRP A 270 6.02 -6.81 -20.09
CA TRP A 270 6.81 -7.48 -21.13
C TRP A 270 6.12 -8.72 -21.72
N LEU A 271 5.13 -9.32 -21.05
CA LEU A 271 4.41 -10.48 -21.60
C LEU A 271 3.56 -10.09 -22.81
N ASP A 272 3.13 -8.83 -22.89
CA ASP A 272 2.45 -8.31 -24.08
C ASP A 272 3.41 -8.20 -25.27
N TRP A 273 4.69 -7.92 -25.03
CA TRP A 273 5.70 -7.83 -26.08
C TRP A 273 6.03 -9.19 -26.70
N THR A 274 5.86 -10.26 -25.94
CA THR A 274 6.09 -11.65 -26.41
C THR A 274 4.82 -12.33 -26.90
N GLY A 275 3.67 -11.65 -26.87
CA GLY A 275 2.36 -12.22 -27.24
C GLY A 275 1.82 -13.26 -26.26
N GLN A 276 2.43 -13.41 -25.08
CA GLN A 276 1.99 -14.35 -24.04
C GLN A 276 0.82 -13.77 -23.22
N GLY A 277 0.80 -12.45 -23.01
CA GLY A 277 -0.22 -11.76 -22.20
C GLY A 277 -0.32 -12.30 -20.75
N GLY A 278 -1.46 -12.11 -20.10
CA GLY A 278 -1.80 -12.77 -18.83
C GLY A 278 -1.41 -12.01 -17.55
N GLY A 279 -0.70 -10.88 -17.67
CA GLY A 279 -0.38 -10.01 -16.53
C GLY A 279 -1.59 -9.24 -16.00
N ALA A 280 -1.49 -8.78 -14.74
CA ALA A 280 -2.40 -7.77 -14.21
C ALA A 280 -2.17 -6.43 -14.90
N ARG A 281 -3.23 -5.72 -15.26
CA ARG A 281 -3.11 -4.37 -15.81
C ARG A 281 -2.90 -3.32 -14.72
N ALA A 282 -2.10 -2.30 -15.04
CA ALA A 282 -1.88 -1.14 -14.18
C ALA A 282 -2.68 0.06 -14.70
N ASP A 283 -3.69 0.49 -13.95
CA ASP A 283 -4.55 1.63 -14.26
C ASP A 283 -3.99 2.96 -13.70
N LEU A 284 -2.72 3.29 -13.97
CA LEU A 284 -1.96 4.39 -13.30
C LEU A 284 -2.69 5.75 -13.20
N LEU A 285 -3.53 6.09 -14.18
CA LEU A 285 -4.23 7.38 -14.29
C LEU A 285 -5.73 7.30 -13.93
N ARG A 286 -6.22 6.14 -13.48
CA ARG A 286 -7.63 5.98 -13.13
C ARG A 286 -7.99 6.86 -11.94
N ASN A 287 -9.27 7.25 -11.87
CA ASN A 287 -9.81 8.01 -10.75
C ASN A 287 -9.43 7.33 -9.42
N PRO A 288 -8.71 8.02 -8.52
CA PRO A 288 -8.16 7.42 -7.32
C PRO A 288 -9.18 7.30 -6.17
N THR A 289 -10.42 7.73 -6.41
CA THR A 289 -11.54 7.64 -5.47
C THR A 289 -12.82 7.18 -6.18
N VAL A 290 -13.76 6.65 -5.41
CA VAL A 290 -15.04 6.11 -5.90
C VAL A 290 -16.14 6.48 -4.92
N ASP A 291 -17.37 6.62 -5.41
CA ASP A 291 -18.53 6.95 -4.58
C ASP A 291 -19.36 5.70 -4.24
N ILE A 292 -19.69 5.57 -2.95
CA ILE A 292 -20.60 4.55 -2.44
C ILE A 292 -21.58 5.21 -1.48
N ASP A 293 -22.86 5.18 -1.84
CA ASP A 293 -23.94 5.77 -1.02
C ASP A 293 -23.67 7.24 -0.62
N GLY A 294 -23.28 8.05 -1.60
CA GLY A 294 -22.93 9.47 -1.41
C GLY A 294 -21.64 9.72 -0.60
N GLN A 295 -20.91 8.66 -0.21
CA GLN A 295 -19.62 8.78 0.45
C GLN A 295 -18.48 8.45 -0.51
N LYS A 296 -17.57 9.40 -0.67
CA LYS A 296 -16.33 9.20 -1.41
C LYS A 296 -15.35 8.39 -0.58
N ILE A 297 -14.84 7.31 -1.15
CA ILE A 297 -13.83 6.46 -0.52
C ILE A 297 -12.54 6.43 -1.35
N ALA A 298 -11.43 6.12 -0.69
CA ALA A 298 -10.14 5.84 -1.31
C ALA A 298 -9.83 4.34 -1.22
N PRO A 299 -10.11 3.55 -2.27
CA PRO A 299 -9.70 2.16 -2.34
C PRO A 299 -8.18 2.06 -2.52
N LEU A 300 -7.54 1.18 -1.75
CA LEU A 300 -6.13 0.84 -1.89
C LEU A 300 -5.99 -0.69 -1.85
N ILE A 301 -5.56 -1.29 -2.96
CA ILE A 301 -5.34 -2.74 -3.04
C ILE A 301 -3.85 -3.02 -2.76
N CYS A 302 -3.60 -3.89 -1.79
CA CYS A 302 -2.32 -4.54 -1.53
C CYS A 302 -1.07 -3.65 -1.66
N TYR A 303 -0.42 -3.69 -2.82
CA TYR A 303 0.85 -3.02 -3.08
C TYR A 303 0.73 -1.50 -3.08
N GLU A 304 -0.42 -0.94 -3.47
CA GLU A 304 -0.69 0.50 -3.46
C GLU A 304 -0.51 1.13 -2.07
N GLN A 305 -0.65 0.33 -1.01
CA GLN A 305 -0.48 0.76 0.38
C GLN A 305 0.98 1.04 0.76
N LEU A 306 1.95 0.59 -0.04
CA LEU A 306 3.40 0.71 0.22
C LEU A 306 4.06 1.86 -0.53
N ILE A 307 3.41 2.42 -1.54
CA ILE A 307 3.96 3.44 -2.44
C ILE A 307 3.21 4.78 -2.28
N LEU A 308 3.91 5.89 -2.51
CA LEU A 308 3.39 7.23 -2.18
C LEU A 308 2.27 7.69 -3.09
N TRP A 309 2.52 7.65 -4.41
CA TRP A 309 1.68 8.37 -5.37
C TRP A 309 0.22 7.90 -5.40
N PRO A 310 -0.13 6.60 -5.24
CA PRO A 310 -1.54 6.21 -5.27
C PRO A 310 -2.31 6.82 -4.10
N VAL A 311 -1.70 6.82 -2.91
CA VAL A 311 -2.28 7.38 -1.70
C VAL A 311 -2.43 8.89 -1.82
N LEU A 312 -1.35 9.59 -2.21
CA LEU A 312 -1.39 11.05 -2.35
C LEU A 312 -2.41 11.49 -3.40
N GLN A 313 -2.51 10.80 -4.54
CA GLN A 313 -3.56 11.06 -5.54
C GLN A 313 -4.96 10.91 -4.95
N SER A 314 -5.21 9.86 -4.16
CA SER A 314 -6.51 9.67 -3.51
C SER A 314 -6.82 10.81 -2.54
N MET A 315 -5.84 11.26 -1.75
CA MET A 315 -6.01 12.33 -0.76
C MET A 315 -6.29 13.71 -1.37
N ILE A 316 -5.87 13.97 -2.62
CA ILE A 316 -6.22 15.21 -3.34
C ILE A 316 -7.74 15.37 -3.43
N LEU A 317 -8.46 14.26 -3.59
CA LEU A 317 -9.91 14.26 -3.74
C LEU A 317 -10.68 14.21 -2.41
N SER A 318 -9.96 14.30 -1.27
CA SER A 318 -10.50 14.38 0.09
C SER A 318 -11.53 13.28 0.39
N PRO A 319 -11.11 12.01 0.38
CA PRO A 319 -11.99 10.88 0.66
C PRO A 319 -12.40 10.89 2.14
N ALA A 320 -13.60 10.41 2.42
CA ALA A 320 -14.10 10.31 3.80
C ALA A 320 -13.55 9.09 4.54
N VAL A 321 -13.08 8.07 3.82
CA VAL A 321 -12.53 6.83 4.37
C VAL A 321 -11.57 6.18 3.39
N ILE A 322 -10.51 5.57 3.90
CA ILE A 322 -9.61 4.71 3.15
C ILE A 322 -10.08 3.27 3.33
N VAL A 323 -10.28 2.54 2.23
CA VAL A 323 -10.61 1.11 2.24
C VAL A 323 -9.41 0.34 1.70
N ALA A 324 -8.71 -0.35 2.58
CA ALA A 324 -7.46 -1.02 2.30
C ALA A 324 -7.61 -2.54 2.38
N THR A 325 -7.53 -3.22 1.25
CA THR A 325 -7.65 -4.67 1.18
C THR A 325 -6.34 -5.30 0.77
N GLY A 326 -6.05 -6.51 1.24
CA GLY A 326 -4.81 -7.20 0.86
C GLY A 326 -4.87 -8.70 1.05
N ASN A 327 -4.11 -9.42 0.24
CA ASN A 327 -3.97 -10.86 0.33
C ASN A 327 -2.54 -11.24 0.70
N GLY A 328 -2.35 -11.51 2.00
CA GLY A 328 -1.05 -11.71 2.63
C GLY A 328 -0.57 -13.15 2.71
N TRP A 329 -1.28 -14.14 2.14
CA TRP A 329 -0.93 -15.57 2.31
C TRP A 329 0.52 -15.91 1.93
N TRP A 330 1.09 -15.20 0.94
CA TRP A 330 2.45 -15.43 0.46
C TRP A 330 3.50 -14.83 1.39
N THR A 331 3.09 -13.99 2.34
CA THR A 331 3.98 -13.26 3.24
C THR A 331 4.08 -13.90 4.63
N VAL A 332 3.54 -15.11 4.81
CA VAL A 332 3.60 -15.85 6.09
C VAL A 332 5.05 -15.95 6.58
N GLY A 333 5.25 -15.64 7.87
CA GLY A 333 6.58 -15.59 8.49
C GLY A 333 7.38 -14.33 8.21
N THR A 334 6.81 -13.33 7.52
CA THR A 334 7.48 -12.06 7.19
C THR A 334 6.80 -10.86 7.85
N SER A 335 7.36 -9.67 7.65
CA SER A 335 6.80 -8.40 8.16
C SER A 335 5.97 -7.62 7.13
N ILE A 336 5.73 -8.17 5.92
CA ILE A 336 5.14 -7.40 4.80
C ILE A 336 3.73 -6.91 5.13
N VAL A 337 2.81 -7.78 5.58
CA VAL A 337 1.43 -7.36 5.96
C VAL A 337 1.45 -6.36 7.12
N ALA A 338 2.34 -6.54 8.09
CA ALA A 338 2.49 -5.59 9.19
C ALA A 338 2.97 -4.22 8.70
N ILE A 339 3.90 -4.18 7.74
CA ILE A 339 4.38 -2.94 7.09
C ILE A 339 3.27 -2.29 6.26
N GLN A 340 2.46 -3.07 5.52
CA GLN A 340 1.30 -2.56 4.77
C GLN A 340 0.29 -1.90 5.71
N LYS A 341 -0.19 -2.62 6.73
CA LYS A 341 -1.12 -2.11 7.76
C LYS A 341 -0.55 -0.86 8.45
N ALA A 342 0.75 -0.86 8.77
CA ALA A 342 1.42 0.30 9.37
C ALA A 342 1.49 1.51 8.43
N SER A 343 1.77 1.29 7.16
CA SER A 343 1.89 2.35 6.14
C SER A 343 0.55 3.01 5.88
N VAL A 344 -0.50 2.23 5.63
CA VAL A 344 -1.85 2.80 5.41
C VAL A 344 -2.40 3.48 6.65
N THR A 345 -2.11 2.95 7.84
CA THR A 345 -2.47 3.61 9.10
C THR A 345 -1.74 4.94 9.26
N ALA A 346 -0.45 5.02 8.89
CA ALA A 346 0.28 6.28 8.91
C ALA A 346 -0.38 7.29 7.96
N TRP A 347 -0.75 6.90 6.74
CA TRP A 347 -1.47 7.79 5.82
C TRP A 347 -2.81 8.29 6.37
N GLY A 348 -3.62 7.38 6.91
CA GLY A 348 -4.88 7.76 7.58
C GLY A 348 -4.66 8.73 8.73
N ARG A 349 -3.62 8.53 9.54
CA ARG A 349 -3.24 9.45 10.62
C ARG A 349 -2.83 10.82 10.09
N LEU A 350 -1.99 10.89 9.05
CA LEU A 350 -1.56 12.16 8.47
C LEU A 350 -2.74 13.03 8.07
N PHE A 351 -3.67 12.45 7.32
CA PHE A 351 -4.81 13.16 6.74
C PHE A 351 -6.06 13.20 7.64
N GLY A 352 -6.02 12.56 8.82
CA GLY A 352 -7.19 12.47 9.69
C GLY A 352 -8.32 11.62 9.11
N VAL A 353 -8.02 10.72 8.16
CA VAL A 353 -9.00 9.89 7.46
C VAL A 353 -9.06 8.50 8.10
N PRO A 354 -10.24 7.99 8.49
CA PRO A 354 -10.39 6.64 8.99
C PRO A 354 -9.95 5.58 7.97
N VAL A 355 -9.40 4.47 8.46
CA VAL A 355 -8.92 3.37 7.61
C VAL A 355 -9.68 2.11 7.97
N ILE A 356 -10.31 1.49 6.97
CA ILE A 356 -10.91 0.16 7.06
C ILE A 356 -9.92 -0.81 6.42
N VAL A 357 -9.52 -1.84 7.15
CA VAL A 357 -8.61 -2.87 6.66
C VAL A 357 -9.36 -4.21 6.57
N ALA A 358 -9.11 -4.96 5.51
CA ALA A 358 -9.57 -6.35 5.37
C ALA A 358 -8.45 -7.17 4.72
N PHE A 359 -7.86 -8.08 5.48
CA PHE A 359 -6.71 -8.86 5.05
C PHE A 359 -6.97 -10.35 5.14
N ASN A 360 -6.42 -11.09 4.18
CA ASN A 360 -6.26 -12.53 4.29
C ASN A 360 -4.83 -12.85 4.75
N THR A 361 -4.68 -13.68 5.76
CA THR A 361 -3.38 -14.12 6.29
C THR A 361 -3.22 -15.63 6.27
#